data_AF-A0A7C2NBM6-F1
#
_entry.id   AF-A0A7C2NBM6-F1
#
_cell.length_a   1.000
_cell.length_b   1.000
_cell.length_c   1.000
_cell.angle_alpha   90.00
_cell.angle_beta   90.00
_cell.angle_gamma   90.00
#
_symmetry.space_group_name_H-M   'P 1'
#
loop_
_entity.id
_entity.type
_entity.pdbx_description
1 polymer ?
#
loop_
_entity_poly.entity_id
_entity_poly.type
_entity_poly.pdbx_seq_one_letter_code
_entity_poly.pdbx_strand_id
1 'polypeptide(L)'
;RCLGEFEFAFEERFSVQMLPLALAPQEEEVQLTRKDLDVRFYSEPVLDLLELACEQVELALPVKPLCREDCLGLCPRCGADLNQGACGCPPEVDERWHKLLDFRPVS
;
A
#
# COMPACT_ATOMS: atom_id res chain seq x y z
N ARG A 1 2.98 2.96 -12.53
CA ARG A 1 3.15 1.49 -12.44
C ARG A 1 2.92 0.93 -13.85
N CYS A 2 3.64 -0.12 -14.25
CA CYS A 2 3.37 -0.83 -15.51
C CYS A 2 2.28 -1.91 -15.27
N LEU A 3 1.80 -2.60 -16.32
CA LEU A 3 0.89 -3.76 -16.19
C LEU A 3 1.62 -5.12 -16.25
N GLY A 4 2.95 -5.10 -16.23
CA GLY A 4 3.76 -6.32 -16.16
C GLY A 4 3.63 -7.00 -14.80
N GLU A 5 3.90 -8.30 -14.81
CA GLU A 5 3.95 -9.12 -13.61
C GLU A 5 5.04 -8.63 -12.65
N PHE A 6 4.83 -8.86 -11.36
CA PHE A 6 5.74 -8.51 -10.29
C PHE A 6 5.83 -9.69 -9.33
N GLU A 7 7.04 -10.03 -8.92
CA GLU A 7 7.30 -11.06 -7.92
C GLU A 7 7.76 -10.40 -6.62
N PHE A 8 7.21 -10.89 -5.51
CA PHE A 8 7.52 -10.38 -4.17
C PHE A 8 7.77 -11.55 -3.23
N ALA A 9 8.95 -11.55 -2.60
CA ALA A 9 9.27 -12.44 -1.51
C ALA A 9 9.30 -11.64 -0.21
N PHE A 10 8.69 -12.18 0.84
CA PHE A 10 8.73 -11.58 2.17
C PHE A 10 8.94 -12.63 3.25
N GLU A 11 9.59 -12.21 4.33
CA GLU A 11 9.69 -12.96 5.57
C GLU A 11 9.35 -11.99 6.71
N GLU A 12 8.14 -12.10 7.24
CA GLU A 12 7.72 -11.36 8.43
C GLU A 12 7.47 -12.29 9.61
N ARG A 13 7.76 -11.78 10.80
CA ARG A 13 7.44 -12.45 12.07
C ARG A 13 6.44 -11.59 12.81
N PHE A 14 5.29 -12.17 13.09
CA PHE A 14 4.24 -11.52 13.85
C PHE A 14 3.83 -12.37 15.06
N SER A 15 3.20 -11.72 16.03
CA SER A 15 2.65 -12.35 17.22
C SER A 15 1.32 -11.70 17.53
N VAL A 16 0.27 -12.49 17.66
CA VAL A 16 -1.08 -12.03 18.02
C VAL A 16 -1.56 -12.79 19.24
N GLN A 17 -2.14 -12.08 20.19
CA GLN A 17 -2.77 -12.70 21.35
C GLN A 17 -4.25 -12.94 21.07
N MET A 18 -4.71 -14.17 21.26
CA MET A 18 -6.11 -14.54 21.08
C MET A 18 -6.74 -14.89 22.42
N LEU A 19 -7.78 -14.15 22.80
CA LEU A 19 -8.48 -14.29 24.07
C LEU A 19 -9.97 -14.60 23.85
N PRO A 20 -10.62 -15.37 24.75
CA PRO A 20 -12.08 -15.53 24.69
C PRO A 20 -12.79 -14.17 24.76
N LEU A 21 -13.87 -14.01 23.99
CA LEU A 21 -14.69 -12.79 24.00
C LEU A 21 -15.25 -12.46 25.40
N ALA A 22 -15.41 -13.46 26.28
CA ALA A 22 -15.80 -13.26 27.67
C ALA A 22 -14.79 -12.41 28.49
N LEU A 23 -13.55 -12.27 28.01
CA LEU A 23 -12.51 -11.42 28.61
C LEU A 23 -12.42 -10.03 27.96
N ALA A 24 -13.24 -9.76 26.94
CA ALA A 24 -13.25 -8.45 26.31
C ALA A 24 -13.73 -7.36 27.29
N PRO A 25 -13.21 -6.13 27.18
CA PRO A 25 -13.71 -5.01 27.96
C PRO A 25 -15.22 -4.84 27.76
N GLN A 26 -15.95 -4.67 28.86
CA GLN A 26 -17.42 -4.53 28.84
C GLN A 26 -17.87 -3.07 28.72
N GLU A 27 -16.94 -2.12 28.82
CA GLU A 27 -17.19 -0.69 28.68
C GLU A 27 -17.16 -0.30 27.20
N GLU A 28 -18.08 0.58 26.77
CA GLU A 28 -18.16 1.04 25.37
C GLU A 28 -16.95 1.88 24.95
N GLU A 29 -16.33 2.62 25.88
CA GLU A 29 -15.15 3.44 25.62
C GLU A 29 -14.03 3.10 26.61
N VAL A 30 -12.94 2.51 26.09
CA VAL A 30 -11.75 2.17 26.87
C VAL A 30 -10.54 2.80 26.23
N GLN A 31 -9.64 3.36 27.04
CA GLN A 31 -8.36 3.86 26.54
C GLN A 31 -7.48 2.68 26.14
N LEU A 32 -7.20 2.57 24.84
CA LEU A 32 -6.33 1.53 24.30
C LEU A 32 -4.86 1.88 24.53
N THR A 33 -4.10 0.91 25.01
CA THR A 33 -2.64 0.95 25.04
C THR A 33 -2.08 0.24 23.82
N ARG A 34 -0.77 0.40 23.57
CA ARG A 34 -0.09 -0.31 22.48
C ARG A 34 -0.22 -1.83 22.57
N LYS A 35 -0.38 -2.39 23.78
CA LYS A 35 -0.52 -3.84 23.99
C LYS A 35 -1.88 -4.37 23.58
N ASP A 36 -2.90 -3.50 23.55
CA ASP A 36 -4.27 -3.87 23.22
C ASP A 36 -4.50 -3.94 21.71
N LEU A 37 -3.59 -3.35 20.91
CA LEU A 37 -3.68 -3.33 19.45
C LEU A 37 -3.44 -4.70 18.79
N ASP A 38 -2.75 -5.61 19.48
CA ASP A 38 -2.38 -6.94 18.97
C ASP A 38 -3.23 -8.06 19.61
N VAL A 39 -4.38 -7.71 20.19
CA VAL A 39 -5.31 -8.65 20.84
C VAL A 39 -6.52 -8.88 19.94
N ARG A 40 -6.86 -10.16 19.72
CA ARG A 40 -8.07 -10.60 19.04
C ARG A 40 -8.95 -11.41 19.97
N PHE A 41 -10.26 -11.18 19.88
CA PHE A 41 -11.24 -11.93 20.65
C PHE A 41 -11.92 -12.99 19.79
N TYR A 42 -12.12 -14.19 20.34
CA TYR A 42 -12.86 -15.27 19.68
C TYR A 42 -14.09 -15.68 20.50
N SER A 43 -15.19 -15.99 19.82
CA SER A 43 -16.46 -16.39 20.44
C SER A 43 -16.65 -17.91 20.53
N GLU A 44 -16.09 -18.65 19.59
CA GLU A 44 -16.21 -20.11 19.47
C GLU A 44 -14.87 -20.79 19.75
N PRO A 45 -14.83 -22.08 20.12
CA PRO A 45 -13.57 -22.82 20.31
C PRO A 45 -12.86 -23.15 18.98
N VAL A 46 -12.95 -22.23 18.01
CA VAL A 46 -12.37 -22.32 16.68
C VAL A 46 -11.64 -21.00 16.43
N LEU A 47 -10.37 -21.11 16.03
CA LEU A 47 -9.54 -19.98 15.65
C LEU A 47 -9.36 -20.03 14.13
N ASP A 48 -9.89 -19.04 13.42
CA ASP A 48 -9.63 -18.89 11.99
C ASP A 48 -8.26 -18.23 11.78
N LEU A 49 -7.27 -19.06 11.48
CA LEU A 49 -5.91 -18.60 11.20
C LEU A 49 -5.72 -18.15 9.75
N LEU A 50 -6.64 -18.48 8.85
CA LEU A 50 -6.55 -18.11 7.44
C LEU A 50 -6.76 -16.61 7.29
N GLU A 51 -7.81 -16.08 7.93
CA GLU A 51 -8.07 -14.63 7.95
C GLU A 51 -6.86 -13.87 8.51
N LEU A 52 -6.34 -14.30 9.67
CA LEU A 52 -5.15 -13.72 10.28
C LEU A 52 -3.94 -13.77 9.33
N ALA A 53 -3.66 -14.92 8.71
CA ALA A 53 -2.54 -15.05 7.79
C ALA A 53 -2.68 -14.13 6.58
N CYS A 54 -3.88 -14.02 5.99
CA CYS A 54 -4.16 -13.13 4.87
C CYS A 54 -3.88 -11.66 5.23
N GLU A 55 -4.36 -11.18 6.38
CA GLU A 55 -4.08 -9.81 6.83
C GLU A 55 -2.59 -9.54 6.99
N GLN A 56 -1.82 -10.48 7.56
CA GLN A 56 -0.37 -10.30 7.70
C GLN A 56 0.32 -10.27 6.34
N VAL A 57 -0.12 -11.10 5.38
CA VAL A 57 0.37 -11.03 4.00
C VAL A 57 0.04 -9.67 3.39
N GLU A 58 -1.18 -9.17 3.56
CA GLU A 58 -1.61 -7.87 3.04
C GLU A 58 -0.79 -6.71 3.61
N LEU A 59 -0.49 -6.74 4.91
CA LEU A 59 0.37 -5.75 5.57
C LEU A 59 1.81 -5.79 5.06
N ALA A 60 2.30 -6.99 4.71
CA ALA A 60 3.63 -7.16 4.14
C ALA A 60 3.72 -6.71 2.66
N LEU A 61 2.59 -6.60 1.94
CA LEU A 61 2.61 -6.20 0.54
C LEU A 61 3.15 -4.77 0.37
N PRO A 62 3.98 -4.53 -0.67
CA PRO A 62 4.50 -3.19 -0.92
C PRO A 62 3.38 -2.24 -1.35
N VAL A 63 3.34 -1.03 -0.77
CA VAL A 63 2.38 0.04 -1.13
C VAL A 63 2.44 0.41 -2.62
N LYS A 64 3.60 0.19 -3.26
CA LYS A 64 3.81 0.42 -4.69
C LYS A 64 4.49 -0.79 -5.33
N PRO A 65 3.73 -1.81 -5.77
CA PRO A 65 4.29 -2.92 -6.51
C PRO A 65 4.79 -2.41 -7.87
N LEU A 66 6.01 -2.79 -8.22
CA LEU A 66 6.66 -2.43 -9.47
C LEU A 66 7.19 -3.68 -10.13
N CYS A 67 6.89 -3.88 -11.41
CA CYS A 67 7.39 -5.01 -12.21
C CYS A 67 8.93 -5.16 -12.20
N ARG A 68 9.65 -4.08 -11.87
CA ARG A 68 11.10 -4.01 -11.59
C ARG A 68 11.43 -2.66 -10.95
N GLU A 69 12.61 -2.53 -10.33
CA GLU A 69 13.01 -1.33 -9.57
C GLU A 69 12.95 -0.02 -10.39
N ASP A 70 13.32 -0.08 -11.68
CA ASP A 70 13.40 1.06 -12.60
C ASP A 70 12.15 1.23 -13.48
N CYS A 71 11.03 0.61 -13.12
CA CYS A 71 9.79 0.63 -13.91
C CYS A 71 9.33 2.07 -14.22
N LEU A 72 9.39 2.44 -15.51
CA LEU A 72 8.94 3.74 -16.02
C LEU A 72 7.41 3.87 -16.02
N GLY A 73 6.71 2.74 -16.02
CA GLY A 73 5.25 2.67 -15.93
C GLY A 73 4.54 3.03 -17.23
N LEU A 74 3.23 3.27 -17.15
CA LEU A 74 2.44 3.68 -18.32
C LEU A 74 2.47 5.19 -18.49
N CYS A 75 2.39 5.66 -19.73
CA CYS A 75 2.07 7.05 -20.04
C CYS A 75 0.69 7.41 -19.46
N PRO A 76 0.56 8.48 -18.64
CA PRO A 76 -0.71 8.86 -18.04
C PRO A 76 -1.75 9.34 -19.07
N ARG A 77 -1.32 9.66 -20.30
CA ARG A 77 -2.20 10.18 -21.36
C ARG A 77 -2.71 9.10 -22.31
N CYS A 78 -1.84 8.19 -22.76
CA CYS A 78 -2.20 7.18 -23.77
C CYS A 78 -2.10 5.74 -23.27
N GLY A 79 -1.61 5.51 -22.05
CA GLY A 79 -1.46 4.16 -21.49
C GLY A 79 -0.32 3.32 -22.09
N ALA A 80 0.50 3.88 -23.01
CA ALA A 80 1.65 3.17 -23.56
C ALA A 80 2.65 2.80 -22.47
N ASP A 81 3.19 1.58 -22.51
CA ASP A 81 4.20 1.12 -21.58
C ASP A 81 5.56 1.77 -21.88
N LEU A 82 5.97 2.70 -21.01
CA LEU A 82 7.20 3.46 -21.18
C LEU A 82 8.45 2.59 -21.03
N ASN A 83 8.30 1.38 -20.48
CA ASN A 83 9.36 0.39 -20.40
C ASN A 83 9.74 -0.20 -21.77
N GLN A 84 8.88 -0.06 -22.79
CA GLN A 84 9.12 -0.54 -24.16
C GLN A 84 9.62 0.57 -25.09
N GLY A 85 9.63 1.82 -24.60
CA GLY A 85 10.07 2.99 -25.36
C GLY A 85 9.26 4.23 -25.04
N ALA A 86 9.71 5.37 -25.57
CA ALA A 86 9.01 6.64 -25.40
C ALA A 86 7.67 6.63 -26.15
N CYS A 87 6.64 7.19 -25.53
CA CYS A 87 5.38 7.49 -26.21
C CYS A 87 5.49 8.79 -27.02
N GLY A 88 4.62 8.98 -28.01
CA GLY A 88 4.56 10.21 -28.81
C GLY A 88 3.74 11.34 -28.17
N CYS A 89 3.42 11.27 -26.87
CA CYS A 89 2.66 12.34 -26.21
C CYS A 89 3.54 13.57 -25.99
N PRO A 90 2.98 14.79 -26.10
CA PRO A 90 3.71 16.00 -25.76
C PRO A 90 4.09 15.97 -24.27
N PRO A 91 5.21 16.62 -23.90
CA PRO A 91 5.64 16.69 -22.51
C PRO A 91 4.53 17.32 -21.65
N GLU A 92 4.27 16.70 -20.51
CA GLU A 92 3.30 17.19 -19.54
C GLU A 92 3.85 18.47 -18.90
N VAL A 93 3.21 19.60 -19.20
CA VAL A 93 3.42 20.84 -18.45
C VAL A 93 2.32 20.90 -17.42
N ASP A 94 2.69 20.67 -16.16
CA ASP A 94 1.78 20.84 -15.04
C ASP A 94 1.22 22.28 -15.03
N GLU A 95 -0.11 22.38 -15.09
CA GLU A 95 -0.86 23.63 -15.22
C GLU A 95 -0.50 24.66 -14.14
N ARG A 96 -0.08 24.21 -12.95
CA ARG A 96 0.37 25.09 -11.85
C ARG A 96 1.59 25.91 -12.24
N TRP A 97 2.42 25.39 -13.14
CA TRP A 97 3.69 25.98 -13.57
C TRP A 97 3.60 26.64 -14.94
N HIS A 98 2.44 26.66 -15.60
CA HIS A 98 2.28 27.22 -16.95
C HIS A 98 2.81 28.66 -17.06
N LYS A 99 2.62 29.49 -16.01
CA LYS A 99 3.11 30.88 -15.98
C LYS A 99 4.64 31.01 -15.93
N LEU A 100 5.36 29.96 -15.56
CA LEU A 100 6.82 29.97 -15.54
C LEU A 100 7.44 29.76 -16.92
N LEU A 101 6.69 29.23 -17.89
CA LEU A 101 7.20 29.06 -19.26
C LEU A 101 7.54 30.41 -19.91
N ASP A 102 6.80 31.46 -19.56
CA ASP A 102 7.01 32.83 -20.06
C ASP A 102 7.89 33.68 -19.13
N PHE A 103 8.38 33.11 -18.03
CA PHE A 103 9.16 33.86 -17.05
C PHE A 103 10.55 34.18 -17.60
N ARG A 104 10.84 35.48 -17.76
CA ARG A 104 12.18 35.99 -18.07
C ARG A 104 12.76 36.66 -16.82
N PRO A 105 13.83 36.12 -16.22
CA PRO A 105 14.50 36.80 -15.13
C PRO A 105 15.08 38.13 -15.63
N VAL A 106 14.83 39.20 -14.87
CA VAL A 106 15.48 40.49 -15.11
C VAL A 106 16.91 40.36 -14.60
N SER A 107 17.87 40.48 -15.51
CA SER A 107 19.31 40.55 -15.23
C SER A 107 19.67 41.77 -14.39
#